data_AF-A0A0N8H5N0-F1
#
_entry.id   AF-A0A0N8H5N0-F1
#
_cell.length_a   1.000
_cell.length_b   1.000
_cell.length_c   1.000
_cell.angle_alpha   90.00
_cell.angle_beta   90.00
_cell.angle_gamma   90.00
#
_symmetry.space_group_name_H-M   'P 1'
#
loop_
_entity.id
_entity.type
_entity.pdbx_description
1 polymer ?
#
loop_
_entity_poly.entity_id
_entity_poly.type
_entity_poly.pdbx_seq_one_letter_code
_entity_poly.pdbx_strand_id
1 'polypeptide(L)'
;PPSAKPALSGGEIWARGLSTVGAGGGSVPWATQVPLDIDGTLVSPGDLAFSDPINGVVVIPRDKVSAVLELLPRLTAADDKVKEDVLKGVTVHEAFQRHRSNL
;
A
#
# COMPACT_ATOMS: atom_id res chain seq x y z
N PRO A 1 -5.77 11.51 -7.39
CA PRO A 1 -5.12 11.67 -6.07
C PRO A 1 -6.05 11.18 -4.94
N PRO A 2 -5.62 10.24 -4.08
CA PRO A 2 -6.40 9.95 -2.89
C PRO A 2 -6.22 11.13 -1.92
N SER A 3 -7.27 11.89 -1.71
CA SER A 3 -7.26 13.06 -0.83
C SER A 3 -7.61 12.64 0.60
N ALA A 4 -6.60 12.59 1.48
CA ALA A 4 -6.80 12.75 2.92
C ALA A 4 -7.31 14.20 3.16
N LYS A 5 -8.36 14.54 3.91
CA LYS A 5 -8.89 14.13 5.23
C LYS A 5 -10.38 14.51 5.36
N PRO A 6 -11.12 13.96 6.35
CA PRO A 6 -11.39 14.76 7.56
C PRO A 6 -10.76 14.12 8.79
N ALA A 7 -10.01 14.91 9.56
CA ALA A 7 -9.50 14.49 10.86
C ALA A 7 -10.63 14.58 11.90
N LEU A 8 -11.33 13.46 12.09
CA LEU A 8 -11.93 13.15 13.39
C LEU A 8 -10.79 12.73 14.31
N SER A 9 -10.75 13.27 15.52
CA SER A 9 -9.66 13.10 16.48
C SER A 9 -9.29 11.62 16.67
N GLY A 10 -8.21 11.17 16.01
CA GLY A 10 -7.52 9.92 16.36
C GLY A 10 -6.99 9.04 15.23
N GLY A 11 -7.37 9.21 13.95
CA GLY A 11 -6.93 8.27 12.90
C GLY A 11 -6.95 8.78 11.46
N GLU A 12 -6.23 8.07 10.60
CA GLU A 12 -6.24 8.26 9.14
C GLU A 12 -7.42 7.51 8.50
N ILE A 13 -8.11 8.13 7.55
CA ILE A 13 -9.29 7.55 6.87
C ILE A 13 -9.01 7.55 5.36
N TRP A 14 -9.13 6.37 4.75
CA TRP A 14 -9.04 6.15 3.31
C TRP A 14 -10.42 5.88 2.72
N ALA A 15 -10.76 6.59 1.64
CA ALA A 15 -12.02 6.43 0.93
C ALA A 15 -11.83 6.71 -0.56
N ARG A 16 -12.68 6.12 -1.41
CA ARG A 16 -12.70 6.40 -2.86
C ARG A 16 -13.13 7.85 -3.16
N GLY A 17 -13.92 8.43 -2.27
CA GLY A 17 -14.43 9.79 -2.40
C GLY A 17 -15.16 10.23 -1.15
N LEU A 18 -15.62 11.47 -1.17
CA LEU A 18 -16.37 12.09 -0.06
C LEU A 18 -17.81 12.36 -0.51
N SER A 19 -18.75 12.22 0.42
CA SER A 19 -20.17 12.55 0.21
C SER A 19 -20.77 13.12 1.48
N THR A 20 -21.71 14.05 1.34
CA THR A 20 -22.50 14.61 2.44
C THR A 20 -23.81 13.84 2.66
N VAL A 21 -24.18 12.94 1.74
CA VAL A 21 -25.38 12.11 1.85
C VAL A 21 -25.08 10.89 2.73
N GLY A 22 -25.91 10.69 3.75
CA GLY A 22 -25.79 9.54 4.66
C GLY A 22 -26.15 8.21 3.99
N ALA A 23 -25.59 7.11 4.50
CA ALA A 23 -25.78 5.77 3.94
C ALA A 23 -27.18 5.16 4.18
N GLY A 24 -27.97 5.70 5.12
CA GLY A 24 -29.19 5.04 5.64
C GLY A 24 -30.31 4.78 4.63
N GLY A 25 -30.32 5.46 3.48
CA GLY A 25 -31.25 5.18 2.38
C GLY A 25 -30.69 4.26 1.28
N GLY A 26 -29.40 3.91 1.34
CA GLY A 26 -28.69 3.26 0.23
C GLY A 26 -27.93 1.98 0.59
N SER A 27 -27.59 1.75 1.87
CA SER A 27 -26.91 0.52 2.29
C SER A 27 -27.08 0.23 3.78
N VAL A 28 -26.94 -1.05 4.15
CA VAL A 28 -26.91 -1.53 5.54
C VAL A 28 -25.67 -2.39 5.76
N PRO A 29 -25.01 -2.34 6.93
CA PRO A 29 -23.94 -3.27 7.28
C PRO A 29 -24.48 -4.70 7.28
N TRP A 30 -23.88 -5.58 6.50
CA TRP A 30 -24.35 -6.96 6.34
C TRP A 30 -23.66 -7.94 7.30
N ALA A 31 -22.33 -7.86 7.39
CA ALA A 31 -21.53 -8.78 8.19
C ALA A 31 -20.23 -8.12 8.66
N THR A 32 -19.59 -8.73 9.67
CA THR A 32 -18.25 -8.39 10.15
C THR A 32 -17.37 -9.63 10.05
N GLN A 33 -16.05 -9.43 9.97
CA GLN A 33 -15.07 -10.52 9.91
C GLN A 33 -15.34 -11.54 8.78
N VAL A 34 -15.73 -11.04 7.60
CA VAL A 34 -15.86 -11.84 6.37
C VAL A 34 -14.88 -11.34 5.31
N PRO A 35 -14.42 -12.21 4.38
CA PRO A 35 -13.62 -11.78 3.25
C PRO A 35 -14.35 -10.73 2.39
N LEU A 36 -13.61 -9.74 1.91
CA LEU A 36 -14.11 -8.69 1.02
C LEU A 36 -13.33 -8.70 -0.28
N ASP A 37 -14.02 -8.50 -1.40
CA ASP A 37 -13.39 -8.16 -2.68
C ASP A 37 -13.43 -6.64 -2.84
N ILE A 38 -12.25 -6.02 -2.85
CA ILE A 38 -12.07 -4.58 -3.02
C ILE A 38 -11.26 -4.37 -4.30
N ASP A 39 -11.94 -3.95 -5.37
CA ASP A 39 -11.34 -3.73 -6.70
C ASP A 39 -10.52 -4.94 -7.22
N GLY A 40 -11.01 -6.16 -7.00
CA GLY A 40 -10.33 -7.41 -7.39
C GLY A 40 -9.30 -7.90 -6.38
N THR A 41 -9.12 -7.20 -5.27
CA THR A 41 -8.24 -7.61 -4.16
C THR A 41 -9.06 -8.30 -3.08
N LEU A 42 -8.79 -9.58 -2.85
CA LEU A 42 -9.39 -10.32 -1.75
C LEU A 42 -8.71 -9.96 -0.43
N VAL A 43 -9.46 -9.37 0.49
CA VAL A 43 -9.03 -8.99 1.83
C VAL A 43 -9.72 -9.89 2.85
N SER A 44 -8.95 -10.67 3.59
CA SER A 44 -9.46 -11.59 4.61
C SER A 44 -9.24 -11.06 6.02
N PRO A 45 -10.10 -11.43 6.98
CA PRO A 45 -9.88 -11.09 8.38
C PRO A 45 -8.50 -11.58 8.88
N GLY A 46 -7.70 -10.65 9.40
CA GLY A 46 -6.35 -10.92 9.91
C GLY A 46 -5.22 -10.59 8.93
N ASP A 47 -5.53 -10.19 7.70
CA ASP A 47 -4.54 -9.61 6.78
C ASP A 47 -4.04 -8.26 7.30
N LEU A 48 -2.80 -7.91 6.94
CA LEU A 48 -2.17 -6.65 7.35
C LEU A 48 -2.44 -5.56 6.32
N ALA A 49 -3.25 -4.57 6.69
CA ALA A 49 -3.39 -3.33 5.91
C ALA A 49 -2.30 -2.34 6.32
N PHE A 50 -1.52 -1.88 5.34
CA PHE A 50 -0.53 -0.82 5.50
C PHE A 50 -0.90 0.35 4.60
N SER A 51 -0.88 1.56 5.14
CA SER A 51 -1.17 2.77 4.38
C SER A 51 -0.08 3.82 4.57
N ASP A 52 0.21 4.56 3.50
CA ASP A 52 0.99 5.78 3.59
C ASP A 52 0.28 6.95 2.91
N PRO A 53 0.46 8.19 3.40
CA PRO A 53 -0.29 9.35 2.91
C PRO A 53 -0.08 9.71 1.43
N ILE A 54 0.96 9.17 0.79
CA ILE A 54 1.37 9.56 -0.57
C ILE A 54 0.95 8.50 -1.59
N ASN A 55 1.20 7.22 -1.32
CA ASN A 55 1.05 6.17 -2.32
C ASN A 55 -0.27 5.39 -2.21
N GLY A 56 -0.86 5.28 -1.02
CA GLY A 56 -2.13 4.58 -0.85
C GLY A 56 -2.13 3.51 0.24
N VAL A 57 -2.90 2.46 -0.01
CA VAL A 57 -3.09 1.33 0.90
C VAL A 57 -2.68 0.04 0.19
N VAL A 58 -1.94 -0.82 0.89
CA VAL A 58 -1.59 -2.18 0.48
C VAL A 58 -2.10 -3.15 1.53
N VAL A 59 -2.65 -4.28 1.09
CA VAL A 59 -3.04 -5.38 1.97
C VAL A 59 -2.11 -6.56 1.75
N ILE A 60 -1.52 -7.05 2.84
CA ILE A 60 -0.60 -8.19 2.84
C ILE A 60 -1.33 -9.38 3.47
N PRO A 61 -1.48 -10.51 2.73
CA PRO A 61 -2.04 -11.72 3.29
C PRO A 61 -1.29 -12.16 4.54
N ARG A 62 -2.02 -12.57 5.58
CA ARG A 62 -1.43 -12.89 6.89
C ARG A 62 -0.27 -13.90 6.80
N ASP A 63 -0.38 -14.91 5.93
CA ASP A 63 0.63 -15.94 5.72
C ASP A 63 1.87 -15.46 4.95
N LYS A 64 1.81 -14.27 4.34
CA LYS A 64 2.91 -13.67 3.57
C LYS A 64 3.66 -12.57 4.31
N VAL A 65 3.18 -12.13 5.49
CA VAL A 65 3.81 -11.03 6.23
C VAL A 65 5.30 -11.28 6.48
N SER A 66 5.68 -12.48 6.94
CA SER A 66 7.10 -12.82 7.18
C SER A 66 7.94 -12.76 5.90
N ALA A 67 7.44 -13.31 4.79
CA ALA A 67 8.15 -13.27 3.51
C ALA A 67 8.34 -11.84 2.99
N VAL A 68 7.34 -10.97 3.20
CA VAL A 68 7.45 -9.54 2.87
C VAL A 68 8.52 -8.87 3.73
N LEU A 69 8.54 -9.11 5.04
CA LEU A 69 9.53 -8.53 5.95
C LEU A 69 10.97 -8.97 5.63
N GLU A 70 11.16 -10.19 5.15
CA GLU A 70 12.47 -10.68 4.70
C GLU A 70 12.91 -10.06 3.37
N LEU A 71 11.97 -9.83 2.45
CA LEU A 71 12.26 -9.31 1.11
C LEU A 71 12.52 -7.79 1.11
N LEU A 72 11.77 -7.02 1.90
CA LEU A 72 11.79 -5.56 1.87
C LEU A 72 13.19 -4.94 2.05
N PRO A 73 14.02 -5.35 3.03
CA PRO A 73 15.34 -4.76 3.23
C PRO A 73 16.26 -4.93 2.02
N ARG A 74 16.15 -6.06 1.31
CA ARG A 74 16.94 -6.33 0.11
C ARG A 74 16.54 -5.41 -1.04
N LEU A 75 15.23 -5.22 -1.23
CA LEU A 75 14.70 -4.33 -2.25
C LEU A 75 15.07 -2.87 -1.97
N THR A 76 14.89 -2.40 -0.74
CA THR A 76 15.19 -1.00 -0.37
C THR A 76 16.68 -0.69 -0.47
N ALA A 77 17.55 -1.61 -0.06
CA ALA A 77 19.00 -1.43 -0.19
C ALA A 77 19.45 -1.35 -1.66
N ALA A 78 18.81 -2.11 -2.55
CA ALA A 78 19.08 -2.01 -3.99
C ALA A 78 18.57 -0.69 -4.57
N ASP A 79 17.39 -0.24 -4.14
CA ASP A 79 16.83 1.08 -4.50
C ASP A 79 17.77 2.22 -4.12
N ASP A 80 18.36 2.19 -2.94
CA ASP A 80 19.26 3.24 -2.49
C ASP A 80 20.54 3.30 -3.34
N LYS A 81 21.11 2.15 -3.72
CA LYS A 81 22.25 2.10 -4.65
C LYS A 81 21.90 2.61 -6.04
N VAL A 82 20.70 2.30 -6.55
CA VAL A 82 20.21 2.87 -7.82
C VAL A 82 20.17 4.39 -7.73
N LYS A 83 19.60 4.95 -6.66
CA LYS A 83 19.55 6.40 -6.46
C LYS A 83 20.94 7.02 -6.43
N GLU A 84 21.89 6.41 -5.73
CA GLU A 84 23.28 6.89 -5.69
C GLU A 84 23.95 6.94 -7.06
N ASP A 85 23.78 5.88 -7.87
CA ASP A 85 24.36 5.82 -9.22
C ASP A 85 23.73 6.88 -10.14
N VAL A 86 22.41 7.06 -10.07
CA VAL A 86 21.71 8.08 -10.85
C VAL A 86 22.16 9.49 -10.45
N LEU A 87 22.36 9.76 -9.15
CA LEU A 87 22.90 11.04 -8.67
C LEU A 87 24.32 11.32 -9.18
N LYS A 88 25.10 10.27 -9.49
CA LYS A 88 26.44 10.38 -10.08
C LYS A 88 26.42 10.49 -11.61
N GLY A 89 25.24 10.54 -12.22
CA GLY A 89 25.07 10.70 -13.67
C GLY A 89 24.98 9.40 -14.46
N VAL A 90 24.90 8.23 -13.80
CA VAL A 90 24.61 6.95 -14.47
C VAL A 90 23.16 6.94 -14.95
N THR A 91 22.88 6.33 -16.09
CA THR A 91 21.49 6.21 -16.56
C THR A 91 20.67 5.32 -15.65
N VAL A 92 19.36 5.60 -15.53
CA VAL A 92 18.44 4.77 -14.72
C VAL A 92 18.50 3.30 -15.17
N HIS A 93 18.52 3.06 -16.49
CA HIS A 93 18.59 1.70 -17.03
C HIS A 93 19.82 0.92 -16.54
N GLU A 94 21.01 1.51 -16.64
CA GLU A 94 22.25 0.88 -16.19
C GLU A 94 22.28 0.70 -14.66
N ALA A 95 21.81 1.68 -13.90
CA ALA A 95 21.74 1.59 -12.44
C ALA A 95 20.82 0.44 -11.99
N PHE A 96 19.64 0.30 -12.60
CA PHE A 96 18.73 -0.83 -12.33
C PHE A 96 19.35 -2.17 -12.71
N GLN A 97 20.03 -2.26 -13.87
CA GLN A 97 20.74 -3.49 -14.25
C GLN A 97 21.83 -3.88 -13.26
N ARG A 98 22.55 -2.92 -12.67
CA ARG A 98 23.63 -3.21 -11.70
C ARG A 98 23.11 -3.71 -10.36
N HIS A 99 22.03 -3.12 -9.85
CA HIS A 99 21.63 -3.30 -8.45
C HIS A 99 20.36 -4.13 -8.27
N ARG A 100 19.55 -4.30 -9.32
CA ARG A 100 18.20 -4.90 -9.21
C ARG A 100 17.95 -6.13 -10.09
N SER A 101 18.86 -6.47 -11.00
CA SER A 101 18.67 -7.55 -11.99
C SER A 101 18.62 -8.97 -11.40
N ASN A 102 19.17 -9.19 -10.21
CA ASN A 102 19.29 -10.50 -9.56
C ASN A 102 18.54 -10.59 -8.21
N LEU A 103 17.52 -9.75 -8.02
CA LEU A 103 16.64 -9.79 -6.84
C LEU A 103 15.47 -10.75 -7.03
#